data_AF-A0AAU8L9D6-F1
#
_entry.id   AF-A0AAU8L9D6-F1
#
_cell.length_a   1.000
_cell.length_b   1.000
_cell.length_c   1.000
_cell.angle_alpha   90.00
_cell.angle_beta   90.00
_cell.angle_gamma   90.00
#
_symmetry.space_group_name_H-M   'P 1'
#
loop_
_entity.id
_entity.type
_entity.pdbx_description
1 polymer ?
#
loop_
_entity_poly.entity_id
_entity_poly.type
_entity_poly.pdbx_seq_one_letter_code
_entity_poly.pdbx_strand_id
1 'polypeptide(L)'
;MEKIMDLLNRISTLYAIPQWIVNSGAITICIILVASPFVARFLMRPKYYKFREMLLFKVLWRWKYKKGDIIALWCYCPKCRAMLFCDDENCRTTDVLQDKITFFVCNECGGNELGRVVGGDRRYALSLVRRDIWRHIKDGTYNEVAKATKEALELLQHLEEERKAELHDTTQEPSTLQEAMSTESLSEEPILEKETPQEPLNNTDEHANELLPTEEASQSNDDASIPPQEEQNNEKQGNVEEAKPEAERHGV
;
A
#
# COMPACT_ATOMS: atom_id res chain seq x y z
N MET A 1 -20.84 -44.01 30.46
CA MET A 1 -22.03 -43.12 30.46
C MET A 1 -22.90 -43.34 31.71
N GLU A 2 -23.11 -44.59 32.13
CA GLU A 2 -23.93 -44.94 33.31
C GLU A 2 -23.48 -44.28 34.63
N LYS A 3 -22.17 -44.26 34.90
CA LYS A 3 -21.62 -43.63 36.12
C LYS A 3 -21.87 -42.12 36.23
N ILE A 4 -21.98 -41.43 35.09
CA ILE A 4 -22.22 -39.99 35.04
C ILE A 4 -23.70 -39.71 35.29
N MET A 5 -24.59 -40.53 34.72
CA MET A 5 -26.03 -40.46 34.99
C MET A 5 -26.37 -40.74 36.45
N ASP A 6 -25.68 -41.69 37.08
CA ASP A 6 -25.93 -42.05 38.49
C ASP A 6 -25.51 -40.92 39.46
N LEU A 7 -24.40 -40.22 39.16
CA LEU A 7 -23.98 -39.03 39.90
C LEU A 7 -24.96 -37.86 39.74
N LEU A 8 -25.45 -37.61 38.51
CA LEU A 8 -26.45 -36.58 38.23
C LEU A 8 -27.77 -36.86 38.98
N ASN A 9 -28.16 -38.14 39.07
CA ASN A 9 -29.40 -38.56 39.74
C ASN A 9 -29.33 -38.36 41.26
N ARG A 10 -28.20 -38.71 41.89
CA ARG A 10 -27.98 -38.47 43.33
C ARG A 10 -28.02 -36.99 43.70
N ILE A 11 -27.46 -36.12 42.85
CA ILE A 11 -27.47 -34.67 43.08
C ILE A 11 -28.89 -34.10 42.96
N SER A 12 -29.68 -34.57 41.98
CA SER A 12 -31.09 -34.16 41.82
C SER A 12 -31.93 -34.52 43.05
N THR A 13 -31.75 -35.72 43.61
CA THR A 13 -32.50 -36.16 44.81
C THR A 13 -32.14 -35.38 46.07
N LEU A 14 -30.90 -34.89 46.20
CA LEU A 14 -30.44 -34.14 47.37
C LEU A 14 -30.98 -32.71 47.43
N TYR A 15 -31.31 -32.12 46.28
CA TYR A 15 -31.75 -30.72 46.18
C TYR A 15 -33.22 -30.54 45.78
N ALA A 16 -33.97 -31.63 45.58
CA ALA A 16 -35.35 -31.62 45.07
C ALA A 16 -35.53 -30.81 43.76
N ILE A 17 -34.45 -30.71 42.96
CA ILE A 17 -34.46 -29.98 41.68
C ILE A 17 -34.95 -30.94 40.59
N PRO A 18 -35.95 -30.53 39.78
CA PRO A 18 -36.40 -31.32 38.64
C PRO A 18 -35.25 -31.76 37.73
N GLN A 19 -35.21 -33.05 37.41
CA GLN A 19 -34.09 -33.67 36.70
C GLN A 19 -33.84 -33.08 35.31
N TRP A 20 -34.88 -32.52 34.66
CA TRP A 20 -34.74 -31.81 33.39
C TRP A 20 -33.90 -30.54 33.50
N ILE A 21 -33.90 -29.86 34.67
CA ILE A 21 -33.09 -28.67 34.93
C ILE A 21 -31.61 -29.04 35.07
N VAL A 22 -31.32 -30.16 35.75
CA VAL A 22 -29.95 -30.64 35.90
C VAL A 22 -29.37 -31.03 34.54
N ASN A 23 -30.15 -31.74 33.72
CA ASN A 23 -29.73 -32.12 32.37
C ASN A 23 -29.58 -30.91 31.43
N SER A 24 -30.50 -29.94 31.47
CA SER A 24 -30.40 -28.74 30.66
C SER A 24 -29.22 -27.86 31.07
N GLY A 25 -28.94 -27.76 32.38
CA GLY A 25 -27.76 -27.09 32.90
C GLY A 25 -26.46 -27.74 32.43
N ALA A 26 -26.35 -29.07 32.52
CA ALA A 26 -25.19 -29.82 32.04
C ALA A 26 -24.96 -29.62 30.52
N ILE A 27 -26.01 -29.70 29.72
CA ILE A 27 -25.94 -29.46 28.27
C ILE A 27 -25.51 -28.01 27.97
N THR A 28 -26.06 -27.03 28.69
CA THR A 28 -25.72 -25.61 28.51
C THR A 28 -24.26 -25.35 28.84
N ILE A 29 -23.73 -25.93 29.93
CA ILE A 29 -22.32 -25.83 30.29
C ILE A 29 -21.44 -26.45 29.21
N CYS A 30 -21.79 -27.63 28.68
CA CYS A 30 -21.06 -28.26 27.59
C CYS A 30 -21.04 -27.39 26.32
N ILE A 31 -22.17 -26.77 25.95
CA ILE A 31 -22.24 -25.85 24.80
C ILE A 31 -21.33 -24.64 25.02
N ILE A 32 -21.35 -24.03 26.20
CA ILE A 32 -20.50 -22.89 26.52
C ILE A 32 -19.02 -23.28 26.47
N LEU A 33 -18.63 -24.43 27.00
CA LEU A 33 -17.24 -24.89 26.96
C LEU A 33 -16.74 -25.15 25.54
N VAL A 34 -17.58 -25.65 24.64
CA VAL A 34 -17.24 -25.87 23.23
C VAL A 34 -17.26 -24.55 22.45
N ALA A 35 -18.20 -23.65 22.72
CA ALA A 35 -18.33 -22.38 22.03
C ALA A 35 -17.29 -21.33 22.49
N SER A 36 -16.89 -21.36 23.76
CA SER A 36 -15.93 -20.43 24.38
C SER A 36 -14.62 -20.28 23.59
N PRO A 37 -13.90 -21.35 23.20
CA PRO A 37 -12.67 -21.20 22.41
C PRO A 37 -12.94 -20.62 21.01
N PHE A 38 -14.11 -20.90 20.43
CA PHE A 38 -14.50 -20.32 19.14
C PHE A 38 -14.79 -18.83 19.26
N VAL A 39 -15.54 -18.43 20.29
CA VAL A 39 -15.84 -17.02 20.58
C VAL A 39 -14.58 -16.26 20.96
N ALA A 40 -13.70 -16.83 21.80
CA ALA A 40 -12.42 -16.25 22.15
C ALA A 40 -11.53 -16.05 20.91
N ARG A 41 -11.45 -17.04 20.02
CA ARG A 41 -10.72 -16.93 18.74
C ARG A 41 -11.32 -15.85 17.82
N PHE A 42 -12.65 -15.69 17.83
CA PHE A 42 -13.32 -14.67 17.05
C PHE A 42 -13.09 -13.26 17.63
N LEU A 43 -13.17 -13.11 18.95
CA LEU A 43 -12.91 -11.85 19.67
C LEU A 43 -11.43 -11.44 19.62
N MET A 44 -10.52 -12.42 19.59
CA MET A 44 -9.09 -12.17 19.40
C MET A 44 -8.73 -11.81 17.95
N ARG A 45 -9.69 -11.81 17.00
CA ARG A 45 -9.41 -11.25 15.67
C ARG A 45 -9.20 -9.75 15.80
N PRO A 46 -8.03 -9.22 15.42
CA PRO A 46 -7.73 -7.82 15.67
C PRO A 46 -8.61 -6.91 14.79
N LYS A 47 -9.09 -5.83 15.40
CA LYS A 47 -10.05 -4.91 14.78
C LYS A 47 -9.49 -4.19 13.54
N TYR A 48 -8.16 -4.11 13.40
CA TYR A 48 -7.50 -3.48 12.25
C TYR A 48 -7.78 -4.17 10.91
N TYR A 49 -8.28 -5.42 10.88
CA TYR A 49 -8.61 -6.11 9.62
C TYR A 49 -9.69 -5.39 8.79
N LYS A 50 -10.43 -4.43 9.37
CA LYS A 50 -11.39 -3.57 8.66
C LYS A 50 -10.70 -2.39 7.94
N PHE A 51 -9.53 -1.95 8.41
CA PHE A 51 -8.75 -0.87 7.81
C PHE A 51 -8.03 -1.39 6.57
N ARG A 52 -8.58 -1.16 5.37
CA ARG A 52 -8.07 -1.71 4.09
C ARG A 52 -7.90 -0.65 3.00
N GLU A 53 -8.22 0.59 3.33
CA GLU A 53 -8.18 1.71 2.42
C GLU A 53 -7.65 2.94 3.16
N MET A 54 -6.84 3.74 2.46
CA MET A 54 -6.28 4.99 2.98
C MET A 54 -5.93 5.91 1.82
N LEU A 55 -6.20 7.20 1.98
CA LEU A 55 -5.74 8.21 1.04
C LEU A 55 -4.34 8.68 1.46
N LEU A 56 -3.34 8.53 0.59
CA LEU A 56 -1.97 8.97 0.85
C LEU A 56 -1.34 9.48 -0.46
N PHE A 57 -0.60 10.58 -0.40
CA PHE A 57 -0.03 11.26 -1.58
C PHE A 57 -1.09 11.62 -2.64
N LYS A 58 -2.30 12.03 -2.21
CA LYS A 58 -3.46 12.31 -3.09
C LYS A 58 -3.95 11.10 -3.91
N VAL A 59 -3.50 9.90 -3.55
CA VAL A 59 -3.83 8.63 -4.22
C VAL A 59 -4.54 7.71 -3.24
N LEU A 60 -5.54 6.96 -3.72
CA LEU A 60 -6.25 5.99 -2.91
C LEU A 60 -5.51 4.66 -2.89
N TRP A 61 -5.09 4.21 -1.71
CA TRP A 61 -4.42 2.93 -1.54
C TRP A 61 -5.40 1.89 -1.02
N ARG A 62 -5.35 0.68 -1.58
CA ARG A 62 -6.13 -0.47 -1.11
C ARG A 62 -5.25 -1.69 -0.96
N TRP A 63 -5.52 -2.49 0.07
CA TRP A 63 -4.77 -3.71 0.34
C TRP A 63 -5.64 -4.81 0.94
N LYS A 64 -5.07 -6.01 1.00
CA LYS A 64 -5.66 -7.17 1.66
C LYS A 64 -4.72 -7.67 2.75
N TYR A 65 -5.27 -8.30 3.77
CA TYR A 65 -4.48 -8.94 4.81
C TYR A 65 -4.45 -10.45 4.60
N LYS A 66 -3.28 -11.07 4.75
CA LYS A 66 -3.11 -12.53 4.76
C LYS A 66 -2.08 -12.90 5.82
N LYS A 67 -2.49 -13.75 6.77
CA LYS A 67 -1.63 -14.22 7.89
C LYS A 67 -0.96 -13.09 8.72
N GLY A 68 -1.59 -11.92 8.80
CA GLY A 68 -1.03 -10.75 9.50
C GLY A 68 -0.21 -9.81 8.62
N ASP A 69 0.08 -10.20 7.37
CA ASP A 69 0.83 -9.36 6.43
C ASP A 69 -0.09 -8.60 5.47
N ILE A 70 0.40 -7.43 5.02
CA ILE A 70 -0.22 -6.60 4.00
C ILE A 70 0.18 -7.13 2.63
N ILE A 71 -0.79 -7.68 1.90
CA ILE A 71 -0.63 -8.21 0.54
C ILE A 71 -1.48 -7.43 -0.45
N ALA A 72 -1.14 -7.53 -1.74
CA ALA A 72 -1.88 -6.90 -2.84
C ALA A 72 -2.13 -5.40 -2.58
N LEU A 73 -1.07 -4.66 -2.25
CA LEU A 73 -1.11 -3.22 -2.09
C LEU A 73 -1.12 -2.57 -3.48
N TRP A 74 -2.20 -1.87 -3.79
CA TRP A 74 -2.42 -1.22 -5.08
C TRP A 74 -2.92 0.20 -4.89
N CYS A 75 -2.58 1.06 -5.85
CA CYS A 75 -3.04 2.43 -5.94
C CYS A 75 -4.21 2.54 -6.92
N TYR A 76 -5.17 3.38 -6.56
CA TYR A 76 -6.40 3.64 -7.29
C TYR A 76 -6.63 5.15 -7.39
N CYS A 77 -7.29 5.55 -8.47
CA CYS A 77 -7.73 6.92 -8.66
C CYS A 77 -8.83 7.25 -7.65
N PRO A 78 -8.76 8.34 -6.88
CA PRO A 78 -9.85 8.75 -6.01
C PRO A 78 -11.12 9.16 -6.78
N LYS A 79 -10.96 9.53 -8.07
CA LYS A 79 -12.01 10.03 -8.96
C LYS A 79 -12.80 8.89 -9.60
N CYS A 80 -12.19 8.17 -10.54
CA CYS A 80 -12.84 7.10 -11.29
C CYS A 80 -12.70 5.71 -10.65
N ARG A 81 -11.92 5.57 -9.57
CA ARG A 81 -11.61 4.28 -8.92
C ARG A 81 -10.90 3.26 -9.82
N ALA A 82 -10.34 3.69 -10.95
CA ALA A 82 -9.47 2.88 -11.79
C ALA A 82 -8.13 2.61 -11.09
N MET A 83 -7.49 1.50 -11.46
CA MET A 83 -6.13 1.21 -11.02
C MET A 83 -5.15 2.20 -11.65
N LEU A 84 -4.26 2.77 -10.84
CA LEU A 84 -3.26 3.72 -11.32
C LEU A 84 -2.01 3.01 -11.82
N PHE A 85 -1.37 3.61 -12.82
CA PHE A 85 -0.05 3.22 -13.26
C PHE A 85 1.01 4.01 -12.49
N CYS A 86 2.11 3.34 -12.14
CA CYS A 86 3.27 3.98 -11.51
C CYS A 86 4.31 4.21 -12.59
N ASP A 87 4.57 5.48 -12.87
CA ASP A 87 5.63 5.90 -13.78
C ASP A 87 6.89 6.17 -12.96
N ASP A 88 7.90 5.32 -13.15
CA ASP A 88 9.20 5.38 -12.49
C ASP A 88 10.35 5.69 -13.48
N GLU A 89 10.05 6.18 -14.68
CA GLU A 89 11.07 6.50 -15.70
C GLU A 89 12.07 7.53 -15.17
N ASN A 90 11.59 8.55 -14.46
CA ASN A 90 12.42 9.58 -13.84
C ASN A 90 13.31 9.07 -12.69
N CYS A 91 13.04 7.87 -12.16
CA CYS A 91 13.92 7.22 -11.18
C CYS A 91 15.02 6.37 -11.83
N ARG A 92 14.88 6.05 -13.13
CA ARG A 92 15.81 5.19 -13.88
C ARG A 92 16.87 6.00 -14.63
N THR A 93 16.62 7.28 -14.87
CA THR A 93 17.61 8.20 -15.44
C THR A 93 18.78 8.37 -14.48
N THR A 94 19.99 8.25 -15.00
CA THR A 94 21.26 8.31 -14.24
C THR A 94 21.72 9.74 -13.97
N ASP A 95 20.91 10.74 -14.30
CA ASP A 95 21.27 12.13 -14.17
C ASP A 95 21.27 12.54 -12.70
N VAL A 96 22.48 12.76 -12.18
CA VAL A 96 22.81 13.02 -10.77
C VAL A 96 22.12 14.28 -10.20
N LEU A 97 21.52 15.12 -11.07
CA LEU A 97 20.90 16.40 -10.69
C LEU A 97 19.38 16.37 -10.54
N GLN A 98 18.68 15.31 -10.95
CA GLN A 98 17.21 15.25 -10.82
C GLN A 98 16.80 14.45 -9.58
N ASP A 99 15.89 15.03 -8.79
CA ASP A 99 15.24 14.31 -7.70
C ASP A 99 14.54 13.06 -8.27
N LYS A 100 14.84 11.90 -7.70
CA LYS A 100 14.19 10.64 -8.05
C LYS A 100 12.72 10.71 -7.68
N ILE A 101 11.84 10.90 -8.65
CA ILE A 101 10.40 11.05 -8.43
C ILE A 101 9.66 9.91 -9.13
N THR A 102 8.71 9.31 -8.41
CA THR A 102 7.72 8.38 -8.99
C THR A 102 6.37 9.10 -9.11
N PHE A 103 5.79 9.07 -10.30
CA PHE A 103 4.49 9.65 -10.59
C PHE A 103 3.38 8.59 -10.59
N PHE A 104 2.18 8.99 -10.14
CA PHE A 104 0.98 8.17 -10.23
C PHE A 104 0.02 8.75 -11.25
N VAL A 105 -0.16 8.02 -12.34
CA VAL A 105 -0.90 8.48 -13.52
C VAL A 105 -2.17 7.66 -13.70
N CYS A 106 -3.26 8.35 -14.04
CA CYS A 106 -4.55 7.72 -14.34
C CYS A 106 -4.86 7.78 -15.84
N ASN A 107 -4.96 6.62 -16.47
CA ASN A 107 -5.28 6.54 -17.90
C ASN A 107 -6.73 6.98 -18.20
N GLU A 108 -7.66 6.72 -17.28
CA GLU A 108 -9.07 7.06 -17.48
C GLU A 108 -9.37 8.55 -17.26
N CYS A 109 -8.57 9.25 -16.46
CA CYS A 109 -8.74 10.68 -16.18
C CYS A 109 -7.91 11.57 -17.13
N GLY A 110 -7.57 11.08 -18.32
CA GLY A 110 -6.82 11.82 -19.33
C GLY A 110 -5.31 11.85 -19.11
N GLY A 111 -4.72 10.87 -18.42
CA GLY A 111 -3.26 10.77 -18.23
C GLY A 111 -2.67 11.79 -17.26
N ASN A 112 -3.50 12.48 -16.49
CA ASN A 112 -3.04 13.48 -15.54
C ASN A 112 -2.32 12.84 -14.34
N GLU A 113 -1.27 13.50 -13.85
CA GLU A 113 -0.61 13.17 -12.60
C GLU A 113 -1.54 13.45 -11.41
N LEU A 114 -1.75 12.45 -10.56
CA LEU A 114 -2.58 12.58 -9.35
C LEU A 114 -1.74 12.72 -8.09
N GLY A 115 -0.57 12.07 -8.07
CA GLY A 115 0.32 12.05 -6.93
C GLY A 115 1.77 11.88 -7.36
N ARG A 116 2.67 12.31 -6.48
CA ARG A 116 4.11 12.16 -6.65
C ARG A 116 4.74 11.70 -5.34
N VAL A 117 5.71 10.81 -5.43
CA VAL A 117 6.57 10.40 -4.32
C VAL A 117 8.00 10.75 -4.68
N VAL A 118 8.65 11.52 -3.82
CA VAL A 118 10.04 11.96 -3.98
C VAL A 118 10.96 10.99 -3.23
N GLY A 119 12.13 10.72 -3.79
CA GLY A 119 13.22 9.99 -3.16
C GLY A 119 13.37 8.51 -3.56
N GLY A 120 12.58 8.00 -4.52
CA GLY A 120 12.76 6.62 -4.95
C GLY A 120 11.75 6.10 -5.96
N ASP A 121 11.99 4.85 -6.35
CA ASP A 121 11.24 4.08 -7.35
C ASP A 121 9.87 3.59 -6.85
N ARG A 122 9.15 2.84 -7.69
CA ARG A 122 7.90 2.19 -7.31
C ARG A 122 8.02 1.32 -6.05
N ARG A 123 9.13 0.60 -5.87
CA ARG A 123 9.35 -0.28 -4.70
C ARG A 123 9.49 0.54 -3.42
N TYR A 124 10.18 1.68 -3.51
CA TYR A 124 10.31 2.64 -2.43
C TYR A 124 8.93 3.19 -2.03
N ALA A 125 8.14 3.66 -2.99
CA ALA A 125 6.79 4.18 -2.73
C ALA A 125 5.90 3.14 -2.02
N LEU A 126 5.88 1.89 -2.51
CA LEU A 126 5.12 0.80 -1.89
C LEU A 126 5.61 0.49 -0.46
N SER A 127 6.92 0.53 -0.23
CA SER A 127 7.51 0.27 1.08
C SER A 127 7.20 1.38 2.07
N LEU A 128 7.15 2.63 1.61
CA LEU A 128 6.79 3.79 2.41
C LEU A 128 5.31 3.71 2.83
N VAL A 129 4.40 3.46 1.89
CA VAL A 129 2.97 3.27 2.21
C VAL A 129 2.76 2.10 3.16
N ARG A 130 3.45 0.96 2.95
CA ARG A 130 3.38 -0.19 3.86
C ARG A 130 3.80 0.20 5.28
N ARG A 131 4.85 1.01 5.44
CA ARG A 131 5.33 1.49 6.74
C ARG A 131 4.28 2.38 7.42
N ASP A 132 3.65 3.28 6.68
CA ASP A 132 2.63 4.19 7.23
C ASP A 132 1.36 3.43 7.65
N ILE A 133 0.94 2.42 6.88
CA ILE A 133 -0.16 1.54 7.29
C ILE A 133 0.16 0.87 8.62
N TRP A 134 1.37 0.30 8.75
CA TRP A 134 1.80 -0.33 10.00
C TRP A 134 1.89 0.66 11.16
N ARG A 135 2.31 1.90 10.90
CA ARG A 135 2.34 2.97 11.89
C ARG A 135 0.93 3.26 12.42
N HIS A 136 -0.06 3.45 11.55
CA HIS A 136 -1.45 3.67 11.97
C HIS A 136 -2.07 2.48 12.70
N ILE A 137 -1.67 1.26 12.35
CA ILE A 137 -2.09 0.05 13.07
C ILE A 137 -1.49 0.03 14.48
N LYS A 138 -0.18 0.32 14.60
CA LYS A 138 0.54 0.33 15.88
C LYS A 138 0.05 1.44 16.80
N ASP A 139 -0.18 2.63 16.25
CA ASP A 139 -0.63 3.81 16.99
C ASP A 139 -2.12 3.75 17.33
N GLY A 140 -2.87 2.80 16.78
CA GLY A 140 -4.31 2.64 17.03
C GLY A 140 -5.20 3.66 16.30
N THR A 141 -4.61 4.54 15.49
CA THR A 141 -5.30 5.63 14.76
C THR A 141 -6.02 5.16 13.48
N TYR A 142 -5.97 3.86 13.16
CA TYR A 142 -6.53 3.28 11.94
C TYR A 142 -8.03 3.57 11.71
N ASN A 143 -8.85 3.69 12.76
CA ASN A 143 -10.28 3.99 12.61
C ASN A 143 -10.51 5.45 12.18
N GLU A 144 -9.74 6.38 12.75
CA GLU A 144 -9.82 7.81 12.44
C GLU A 144 -9.36 8.07 11.01
N VAL A 145 -8.24 7.48 10.62
CA VAL A 145 -7.71 7.59 9.24
C VAL A 145 -8.67 6.97 8.23
N ALA A 146 -9.29 5.83 8.55
CA ALA A 146 -10.30 5.22 7.69
C ALA A 146 -11.52 6.14 7.50
N LYS A 147 -11.97 6.78 8.58
CA LYS A 147 -13.10 7.72 8.54
C LYS A 147 -12.74 8.97 7.73
N ALA A 148 -11.60 9.59 8.02
CA ALA A 148 -11.10 10.76 7.30
C ALA A 148 -10.89 10.47 5.81
N THR A 149 -10.43 9.27 5.46
CA THR A 149 -10.29 8.84 4.06
C THR A 149 -11.64 8.81 3.34
N LYS A 150 -12.69 8.30 3.99
CA LYS A 150 -14.03 8.25 3.40
C LYS A 150 -14.62 9.64 3.21
N GLU A 151 -14.52 10.49 4.23
CA GLU A 151 -14.96 11.88 4.16
C GLU A 151 -14.22 12.64 3.05
N ALA A 152 -12.90 12.46 2.93
CA ALA A 152 -12.12 13.06 1.86
C ALA A 152 -12.53 12.58 0.46
N LEU A 153 -12.86 11.28 0.31
CA LEU A 153 -13.35 10.74 -0.96
C LEU A 153 -14.73 11.30 -1.31
N GLU A 154 -15.65 11.41 -0.36
CA GLU A 154 -16.97 11.99 -0.56
C GLU A 154 -16.88 13.46 -1.00
N LEU A 155 -16.00 14.24 -0.37
CA LEU A 155 -15.74 15.63 -0.77
C LEU A 155 -15.18 15.72 -2.19
N LEU A 156 -14.25 14.84 -2.57
CA LEU A 156 -13.72 14.82 -3.94
C LEU A 156 -14.78 14.47 -4.97
N GLN A 157 -15.74 13.61 -4.63
CA GLN A 157 -16.86 13.27 -5.50
C GLN A 157 -17.80 14.46 -5.69
N HIS A 158 -18.13 15.16 -4.60
CA HIS A 158 -18.98 16.35 -4.66
C HIS A 158 -18.37 17.46 -5.54
N LEU A 159 -17.08 17.76 -5.34
CA LEU A 159 -16.36 18.77 -6.15
C LEU A 159 -16.28 18.40 -7.64
N GLU A 160 -16.33 17.12 -7.98
CA GLU A 160 -16.37 16.68 -9.38
C GLU A 160 -17.75 16.80 -9.99
N GLU A 161 -18.80 16.59 -9.22
CA GLU A 161 -20.19 16.78 -9.64
C GLU A 161 -20.47 18.27 -9.88
N GLU A 162 -20.04 19.15 -8.96
CA GLU A 162 -20.14 20.61 -9.12
C GLU A 162 -19.44 21.09 -10.39
N ARG A 163 -18.18 20.67 -10.61
CA ARG A 163 -17.44 21.04 -11.82
C ARG A 163 -18.11 20.56 -13.11
N LYS A 164 -18.73 19.37 -13.09
CA LYS A 164 -19.47 18.85 -14.24
C LYS A 164 -20.76 19.65 -14.49
N ALA A 165 -21.41 20.12 -13.44
CA ALA A 165 -22.61 20.95 -13.54
C ALA A 165 -22.30 22.33 -14.15
N GLU A 166 -21.23 22.98 -13.70
CA GLU A 166 -20.78 24.28 -14.26
C GLU A 166 -20.46 24.19 -15.77
N LEU A 167 -19.82 23.09 -16.20
CA LEU A 167 -19.50 22.87 -17.61
C LEU A 167 -20.77 22.69 -18.48
N HIS A 168 -21.83 22.13 -17.92
CA HIS A 168 -23.07 21.88 -18.64
C HIS A 168 -23.91 23.17 -18.84
N ASP A 169 -23.83 24.13 -17.91
CA ASP A 169 -24.58 25.39 -17.99
C ASP A 169 -23.97 26.38 -19.02
N THR A 170 -22.68 26.23 -19.34
CA THR A 170 -21.97 27.13 -20.30
C THR A 170 -22.21 26.76 -21.78
N THR A 171 -22.94 25.67 -22.09
CA THR A 171 -23.11 25.19 -23.49
C THR A 171 -24.46 25.60 -24.13
N GLN A 172 -25.27 26.45 -23.48
CA GLN A 172 -26.48 27.03 -24.08
C GLN A 172 -26.32 28.52 -24.38
N GLU A 173 -25.51 28.87 -25.39
CA GLU A 173 -25.78 30.06 -26.20
C GLU A 173 -25.83 29.64 -27.69
N PRO A 174 -27.02 29.61 -28.32
CA PRO A 174 -27.13 29.35 -29.74
C PRO A 174 -26.76 30.61 -30.52
N SER A 175 -25.63 30.53 -31.22
CA SER A 175 -25.37 31.07 -32.55
C SER A 175 -26.25 32.25 -33.02
N THR A 176 -25.66 33.43 -33.13
CA THR A 176 -25.96 34.34 -34.24
C THR A 176 -24.72 35.16 -34.60
N LEU A 177 -24.50 35.36 -35.90
CA LEU A 177 -23.44 36.13 -36.57
C LEU A 177 -22.11 35.41 -36.84
N GLN A 178 -22.13 34.55 -37.85
CA GLN A 178 -21.05 34.44 -38.83
C GLN A 178 -21.53 35.00 -40.18
N GLU A 179 -21.02 36.17 -40.55
CA GLU A 179 -20.88 36.73 -41.91
C GLU A 179 -20.09 38.03 -41.69
N ALA A 180 -18.82 38.15 -42.04
CA ALA A 180 -18.24 38.26 -43.39
C ALA A 180 -16.69 38.13 -43.24
N MET A 181 -15.99 37.33 -44.08
CA MET A 181 -15.31 37.76 -45.34
C MET A 181 -14.25 38.86 -45.08
N SER A 182 -12.97 38.83 -45.48
CA SER A 182 -12.21 38.21 -46.61
C SER A 182 -10.69 38.34 -46.27
N THR A 183 -9.81 37.35 -46.46
CA THR A 183 -8.88 37.13 -47.62
C THR A 183 -8.11 38.35 -48.17
N GLU A 184 -6.76 38.31 -48.12
CA GLU A 184 -5.75 38.79 -49.11
C GLU A 184 -4.31 38.55 -48.57
N SER A 185 -3.55 37.56 -49.09
CA SER A 185 -2.44 37.64 -50.09
C SER A 185 -1.16 38.36 -49.61
N LEU A 186 -0.03 37.69 -49.33
CA LEU A 186 1.00 37.10 -50.23
C LEU A 186 1.98 38.14 -50.83
N SER A 187 3.26 38.10 -50.40
CA SER A 187 4.43 38.34 -51.25
C SER A 187 5.76 37.98 -50.55
N GLU A 188 6.55 37.15 -51.22
CA GLU A 188 7.93 36.73 -50.97
C GLU A 188 8.99 37.81 -51.33
N GLU A 189 10.03 37.94 -50.47
CA GLU A 189 11.50 37.98 -50.73
C GLU A 189 12.16 38.96 -51.76
N PRO A 190 13.52 39.10 -51.87
CA PRO A 190 14.64 38.87 -50.93
C PRO A 190 15.84 39.90 -51.03
N ILE A 191 16.93 39.59 -50.27
CA ILE A 191 18.39 39.91 -50.47
C ILE A 191 18.93 41.30 -50.06
N LEU A 192 19.91 41.36 -49.12
CA LEU A 192 21.32 41.76 -49.39
C LEU A 192 22.27 41.59 -48.18
N GLU A 193 23.43 41.02 -48.52
CA GLU A 193 24.77 40.84 -47.89
C GLU A 193 25.16 41.80 -46.73
N LYS A 194 26.07 41.50 -45.78
CA LYS A 194 27.48 41.14 -46.02
C LYS A 194 28.26 40.91 -44.70
N GLU A 195 29.27 40.02 -44.78
CA GLU A 195 30.59 40.03 -44.09
C GLU A 195 30.75 39.75 -42.57
N THR A 196 31.24 38.53 -42.27
CA THR A 196 32.29 38.16 -41.28
C THR A 196 33.65 38.79 -41.71
N PRO A 197 34.79 38.79 -40.97
CA PRO A 197 35.16 38.01 -39.77
C PRO A 197 36.04 38.71 -38.69
N GLN A 198 36.26 38.04 -37.54
CA GLN A 198 37.55 37.80 -36.84
C GLN A 198 37.46 37.77 -35.28
N GLU A 199 37.79 36.61 -34.71
CA GLU A 199 38.50 36.39 -33.43
C GLU A 199 39.92 37.04 -33.48
N PRO A 200 40.75 37.16 -32.40
CA PRO A 200 40.86 36.29 -31.21
C PRO A 200 41.30 36.97 -29.86
N LEU A 201 41.47 36.13 -28.83
CA LEU A 201 42.57 36.09 -27.83
C LEU A 201 42.47 36.78 -26.43
N ASN A 202 42.78 35.96 -25.41
CA ASN A 202 43.42 36.23 -24.11
C ASN A 202 42.64 37.03 -23.05
N ASN A 203 42.80 36.85 -21.73
CA ASN A 203 43.65 36.01 -20.88
C ASN A 203 43.07 35.98 -19.45
N THR A 204 43.54 35.00 -18.69
CA THR A 204 43.75 34.88 -17.23
C THR A 204 43.65 36.15 -16.36
N ASP A 205 43.03 36.00 -15.18
CA ASP A 205 43.40 36.61 -13.87
C ASP A 205 42.68 35.78 -12.76
N GLU A 206 43.41 35.01 -11.95
CA GLU A 206 43.84 35.34 -10.57
C GLU A 206 42.77 35.94 -9.65
N HIS A 207 42.26 35.14 -8.71
CA HIS A 207 42.11 35.59 -7.32
C HIS A 207 42.02 34.42 -6.33
N ALA A 208 42.95 34.41 -5.39
CA ALA A 208 42.95 33.59 -4.19
C ALA A 208 41.95 34.14 -3.14
N ASN A 209 41.35 33.24 -2.33
CA ASN A 209 41.38 33.34 -0.86
C ASN A 209 40.81 32.09 -0.16
N GLU A 210 41.75 31.40 0.51
CA GLU A 210 41.77 31.08 1.95
C GLU A 210 40.69 30.23 2.68
N LEU A 211 41.26 29.23 3.39
CA LEU A 211 40.96 28.70 4.74
C LEU A 211 40.10 27.43 4.92
N LEU A 212 40.81 26.28 4.99
CA LEU A 212 40.92 25.25 6.07
C LEU A 212 39.68 24.86 6.93
N PRO A 213 39.60 23.63 7.51
CA PRO A 213 40.74 22.79 7.91
C PRO A 213 40.72 21.29 7.54
N THR A 214 41.95 20.79 7.57
CA THR A 214 42.46 19.41 7.61
C THR A 214 42.09 18.66 8.89
N GLU A 215 41.94 17.33 8.78
CA GLU A 215 42.58 16.24 9.55
C GLU A 215 41.77 14.96 9.27
N GLU A 216 42.19 14.12 8.32
CA GLU A 216 43.09 12.97 8.50
C GLU A 216 42.66 11.96 9.57
N ALA A 217 42.13 10.82 9.12
CA ALA A 217 42.50 9.51 9.65
C ALA A 217 42.12 8.41 8.64
N SER A 218 43.12 8.04 7.85
CA SER A 218 43.25 6.79 7.12
C SER A 218 43.09 5.57 8.04
N GLN A 219 42.36 4.55 7.59
CA GLN A 219 42.73 3.15 7.83
C GLN A 219 42.21 2.27 6.70
N SER A 220 43.20 1.67 6.03
CA SER A 220 43.12 0.57 5.09
C SER A 220 42.47 -0.68 5.69
N ASN A 221 41.86 -1.51 4.84
CA ASN A 221 42.31 -2.90 4.60
C ASN A 221 41.33 -3.63 3.66
N ASP A 222 41.92 -4.13 2.58
CA ASP A 222 41.79 -5.50 2.03
C ASP A 222 40.45 -6.02 1.48
N ASP A 223 40.43 -6.08 0.14
CA ASP A 223 40.23 -7.28 -0.69
C ASP A 223 39.55 -8.52 -0.06
N ALA A 224 38.36 -8.84 -0.57
CA ALA A 224 37.96 -10.22 -0.88
C ALA A 224 36.72 -10.24 -1.80
N SER A 225 36.97 -10.52 -3.07
CA SER A 225 35.98 -11.05 -4.00
C SER A 225 35.60 -12.49 -3.62
N ILE A 226 34.33 -12.87 -3.71
CA ILE A 226 33.82 -14.22 -4.10
C ILE A 226 32.28 -14.15 -4.35
N PRO A 227 31.73 -14.91 -5.31
CA PRO A 227 30.47 -14.64 -6.03
C PRO A 227 29.26 -15.44 -5.46
N PRO A 228 28.04 -15.28 -6.02
CA PRO A 228 26.84 -15.92 -5.48
C PRO A 228 26.73 -17.38 -5.96
N GLN A 229 26.34 -18.29 -5.06
CA GLN A 229 25.93 -19.65 -5.45
C GLN A 229 24.42 -19.84 -5.26
N GLU A 230 23.81 -20.20 -6.39
CA GLU A 230 22.57 -20.94 -6.51
C GLU A 230 22.70 -22.31 -5.85
N GLU A 231 21.65 -22.78 -5.17
CA GLU A 231 21.44 -24.21 -4.99
C GLU A 231 19.97 -24.55 -5.21
N GLN A 232 19.70 -25.08 -6.40
CA GLN A 232 18.53 -25.91 -6.70
C GLN A 232 18.82 -27.36 -6.29
N ASN A 233 17.74 -28.08 -5.97
CA ASN A 233 17.58 -29.52 -5.96
C ASN A 233 18.26 -30.33 -4.83
N ASN A 234 17.41 -30.92 -3.98
CA ASN A 234 17.29 -32.38 -4.07
C ASN A 234 15.95 -32.92 -3.54
N GLU A 235 15.36 -33.77 -4.38
CA GLU A 235 14.41 -34.82 -4.02
C GLU A 235 15.00 -35.72 -2.94
N LYS A 236 14.18 -36.17 -1.97
CA LYS A 236 14.07 -37.61 -1.71
C LYS A 236 12.85 -38.01 -0.87
N GLN A 237 12.24 -39.07 -1.37
CA GLN A 237 11.20 -39.91 -0.81
C GLN A 237 11.63 -40.64 0.48
N GLY A 238 10.64 -41.12 1.23
CA GLY A 238 10.75 -42.08 2.34
C GLY A 238 9.76 -41.69 3.43
N ASN A 239 8.48 -42.07 3.40
CA ASN A 239 7.87 -43.40 3.53
C ASN A 239 8.19 -44.09 4.88
N VAL A 240 7.11 -44.37 5.62
CA VAL A 240 6.95 -45.37 6.70
C VAL A 240 7.73 -45.12 8.00
N GLU A 241 7.03 -44.85 9.11
CA GLU A 241 6.86 -45.87 10.15
C GLU A 241 5.75 -45.50 11.17
N GLU A 242 4.92 -46.50 11.41
CA GLU A 242 3.68 -46.51 12.16
C GLU A 242 4.01 -47.04 13.57
N ALA A 243 4.06 -46.17 14.59
CA ALA A 243 4.32 -46.60 15.97
C ALA A 243 3.00 -46.79 16.72
N LYS A 244 2.60 -48.06 16.83
CA LYS A 244 1.53 -48.59 17.69
C LYS A 244 1.96 -48.57 19.18
N PRO A 245 1.04 -48.34 20.13
CA PRO A 245 1.36 -48.29 21.56
C PRO A 245 1.47 -49.69 22.19
N GLU A 246 2.53 -49.92 22.97
CA GLU A 246 2.68 -51.08 23.86
C GLU A 246 1.87 -50.89 25.15
N ALA A 247 1.14 -51.94 25.49
CA ALA A 247 0.41 -52.14 26.72
C ALA A 247 1.11 -53.21 27.57
N GLU A 248 0.80 -53.19 28.87
CA GLU A 248 1.17 -54.16 29.91
C GLU A 248 2.63 -54.05 30.42
N ARG A 249 2.94 -54.25 31.71
CA ARG A 249 2.39 -55.27 32.60
C ARG A 249 2.65 -54.96 34.07
N HIS A 250 1.72 -55.43 34.89
CA HIS A 250 1.75 -55.55 36.34
C HIS A 250 2.97 -56.29 36.93
N GLY A 251 3.29 -55.91 38.17
CA GLY A 251 3.54 -56.85 39.28
C GLY A 251 5.01 -57.10 39.65
N VAL A 252 5.45 -56.53 40.78
CA VAL A 252 5.68 -57.22 42.08
C VAL A 252 5.52 -56.18 43.18
#